data_AF-A0AAN6DT17-F1
#
_entry.id   AF-A0AAN6DT17-F1
#
_cell.length_a   1.000
_cell.length_b   1.000
_cell.length_c   1.000
_cell.angle_alpha   90.00
_cell.angle_beta   90.00
_cell.angle_gamma   90.00
#
_symmetry.space_group_name_H-M   'P 1'
#
loop_
_entity.id
_entity.type
_entity.pdbx_description
1 polymer ?
#
loop_
_entity_poly.entity_id
_entity_poly.type
_entity_poly.pdbx_seq_one_letter_code
_entity_poly.pdbx_strand_id
1 'polypeptide(L)'
;MTTVTGLLLALSWTGSCVSQHQHGHSHLEPRAAATDCSLYQVSGQSATPFENYRFLDFRSLSNYTASEPAEITTQQDSGEEAVTSPYFNSSTFEDVFQILSGVRNPDSNPPMIYSAQNAYISAAESADGSDTYLTVRTSRNKDFQSVAQMRSVESVLHASMRICMKVLEDSNDTVAAGAVVGFFTYKSDTQETDIEILTKRSHHQFQVTNQPSTTEPAGTSNVSLATGKNWTDWAEYRVDWLQGQTIWYIDDVLGYQTTNSVPTEASALMLNLWSNGGSFSGNMSVGAQVRIAVQYIEMVYNTTDDATSGGTATRCNVDGVETKGEPQVVQTSAAVVTTCIASSTFFFGLVVPLLYVLIDL
;
A
#
# COMPACT_ATOMS: atom_id res chain seq x y z
N MET A 1 -60.23 49.85 -44.08
CA MET A 1 -60.09 49.67 -42.62
C MET A 1 -61.18 48.69 -42.23
N THR A 2 -60.95 47.46 -41.81
CA THR A 2 -59.97 46.96 -40.84
C THR A 2 -59.56 45.52 -41.18
N THR A 3 -58.28 45.23 -41.00
CA THR A 3 -57.61 43.93 -41.11
C THR A 3 -57.89 43.06 -39.89
N VAL A 4 -58.16 41.77 -40.08
CA VAL A 4 -58.17 40.77 -39.00
C VAL A 4 -56.89 39.93 -39.12
N THR A 5 -55.98 40.11 -38.17
CA THR A 5 -54.72 39.37 -38.04
C THR A 5 -54.95 38.14 -37.18
N GLY A 6 -54.62 36.95 -37.70
CA GLY A 6 -54.63 35.71 -36.93
C GLY A 6 -53.41 35.62 -35.99
N LEU A 7 -53.64 35.19 -34.75
CA LEU A 7 -52.58 34.92 -33.79
C LEU A 7 -52.43 33.39 -33.64
N LEU A 8 -51.37 32.84 -34.23
CA LEU A 8 -50.92 31.46 -33.96
C LEU A 8 -50.13 31.47 -32.65
N LEU A 9 -50.68 30.87 -31.59
CA LEU A 9 -49.92 30.56 -30.38
C LEU A 9 -49.08 29.30 -30.64
N ALA A 10 -47.75 29.46 -30.63
CA ALA A 10 -46.81 28.36 -30.56
C ALA A 10 -46.76 27.83 -29.11
N LEU A 11 -47.15 26.57 -28.90
CA LEU A 11 -46.97 25.85 -27.64
C LEU A 11 -45.51 25.38 -27.53
N SER A 12 -44.74 25.96 -26.60
CA SER A 12 -43.44 25.43 -26.21
C SER A 12 -43.61 24.32 -25.19
N TRP A 13 -42.92 23.20 -25.41
CA TRP A 13 -42.87 22.07 -24.49
C TRP A 13 -41.66 22.22 -23.58
N THR A 14 -41.88 22.40 -22.27
CA THR A 14 -40.84 22.22 -21.25
C THR A 14 -41.04 20.86 -20.60
N GLY A 15 -40.21 19.87 -20.95
CA GLY A 15 -40.16 18.61 -20.21
C GLY A 15 -39.47 18.84 -18.86
N SER A 16 -40.15 18.57 -17.76
CA SER A 16 -39.55 18.55 -16.42
C SER A 16 -39.19 17.11 -16.06
N CYS A 17 -37.90 16.82 -15.94
CA CYS A 17 -37.41 15.54 -15.43
C CYS A 17 -37.49 15.59 -13.89
N VAL A 18 -38.40 14.83 -13.28
CA VAL A 18 -38.41 14.63 -11.82
C VAL A 18 -37.57 13.40 -11.52
N SER A 19 -36.43 13.58 -10.83
CA SER A 19 -35.68 12.46 -10.25
C SER A 19 -36.39 12.01 -8.98
N GLN A 20 -37.05 10.85 -9.02
CA GLN A 20 -37.55 10.19 -7.82
C GLN A 20 -36.47 9.23 -7.31
N HIS A 21 -35.85 9.55 -6.18
CA HIS A 21 -35.07 8.59 -5.41
C HIS A 21 -36.03 7.55 -4.81
N GLN A 22 -36.19 6.41 -5.48
CA GLN A 22 -36.71 5.22 -4.83
C GLN A 22 -35.52 4.49 -4.16
N HIS A 23 -35.54 4.42 -2.84
CA HIS A 23 -34.75 3.44 -2.09
C HIS A 23 -35.29 2.03 -2.43
N GLY A 24 -34.81 1.47 -3.53
CA GLY A 24 -34.95 0.05 -3.83
C GLY A 24 -33.85 -0.71 -3.12
N HIS A 25 -34.21 -1.52 -2.13
CA HIS A 25 -33.35 -2.57 -1.61
C HIS A 25 -33.06 -3.55 -2.75
N SER A 26 -31.91 -3.40 -3.41
CA SER A 26 -31.44 -4.36 -4.39
C SER A 26 -30.94 -5.60 -3.66
N HIS A 27 -31.63 -6.70 -3.94
CA HIS A 27 -31.28 -8.07 -3.57
C HIS A 27 -29.77 -8.31 -3.68
N LEU A 28 -29.14 -8.68 -2.56
CA LEU A 28 -27.79 -9.23 -2.52
C LEU A 28 -27.87 -10.70 -2.92
N GLU A 29 -27.26 -11.07 -4.04
CA GLU A 29 -27.00 -12.44 -4.48
C GLU A 29 -25.53 -12.51 -4.96
N PRO A 30 -24.86 -13.67 -4.90
CA PRO A 30 -23.67 -13.83 -4.08
C PRO A 30 -22.34 -13.53 -4.79
N ARG A 31 -21.44 -12.93 -4.00
CA ARG A 31 -19.96 -13.00 -4.01
C ARG A 31 -19.32 -13.46 -5.32
N ALA A 32 -18.79 -12.50 -6.10
CA ALA A 32 -17.71 -12.81 -7.04
C ALA A 32 -16.52 -13.32 -6.22
N ALA A 33 -15.98 -14.50 -6.57
CA ALA A 33 -14.77 -15.02 -5.96
C ALA A 33 -13.60 -14.08 -6.29
N ALA A 34 -12.66 -13.92 -5.35
CA ALA A 34 -11.51 -13.02 -5.43
C ALA A 34 -10.47 -13.37 -6.54
N THR A 35 -10.86 -14.09 -7.60
CA THR A 35 -9.98 -14.63 -8.65
C THR A 35 -10.21 -14.03 -10.05
N ASP A 36 -11.15 -13.10 -10.20
CA ASP A 36 -11.51 -12.54 -11.52
C ASP A 36 -10.76 -11.25 -11.88
N CYS A 37 -9.88 -10.74 -11.01
CA CYS A 37 -9.16 -9.49 -11.21
C CYS A 37 -8.03 -9.63 -12.22
N SER A 38 -8.00 -8.75 -13.22
CA SER A 38 -6.91 -8.66 -14.20
C SER A 38 -6.09 -7.37 -14.07
N LEU A 39 -6.66 -6.35 -13.43
CA LEU A 39 -6.06 -5.03 -13.28
C LEU A 39 -6.33 -4.48 -11.88
N TYR A 40 -5.30 -3.98 -11.22
CA TYR A 40 -5.36 -3.53 -9.84
C TYR A 40 -5.21 -2.02 -9.74
N GLN A 41 -6.14 -1.38 -9.04
CA GLN A 41 -6.19 0.06 -8.85
C GLN A 41 -5.90 0.41 -7.39
N VAL A 42 -5.20 1.52 -7.24
CA VAL A 42 -4.82 2.09 -5.94
C VAL A 42 -5.41 3.49 -5.82
N SER A 43 -5.74 3.90 -4.60
CA SER A 43 -6.18 5.25 -4.29
C SER A 43 -5.07 6.27 -4.59
N GLY A 44 -5.44 7.54 -4.79
CA GLY A 44 -4.45 8.61 -4.69
C GLY A 44 -3.66 9.00 -5.95
N GLN A 45 -4.13 8.71 -7.16
CA GLN A 45 -3.81 9.41 -8.45
C GLN A 45 -3.20 8.60 -9.62
N SER A 46 -3.13 7.27 -9.58
CA SER A 46 -2.85 6.53 -10.84
C SER A 46 -4.13 6.24 -11.64
N ALA A 47 -4.22 6.79 -12.86
CA ALA A 47 -5.23 6.33 -13.84
C ALA A 47 -4.88 4.96 -14.43
N THR A 48 -3.60 4.56 -14.35
CA THR A 48 -3.08 3.32 -14.93
C THR A 48 -3.06 2.23 -13.87
N PRO A 49 -3.89 1.19 -14.00
CA PRO A 49 -3.85 0.04 -13.11
C PRO A 49 -2.56 -0.77 -13.29
N PHE A 50 -2.25 -1.58 -12.28
CA PHE A 50 -1.19 -2.57 -12.30
C PHE A 50 -1.70 -3.93 -12.76
N GLU A 51 -0.84 -4.77 -13.33
CA GLU A 51 -1.23 -6.09 -13.87
C GLU A 51 -1.01 -7.22 -12.86
N ASN A 52 -0.14 -7.02 -11.86
CA ASN A 52 0.20 -8.03 -10.87
C ASN A 52 -0.21 -7.61 -9.45
N TYR A 53 -0.55 -8.62 -8.64
CA TYR A 53 -0.89 -8.48 -7.23
C TYR A 53 -0.25 -9.60 -6.40
N ARG A 54 0.28 -9.26 -5.23
CA ARG A 54 0.71 -10.20 -4.19
C ARG A 54 0.34 -9.67 -2.81
N PHE A 55 -0.07 -10.57 -1.94
CA PHE A 55 -0.34 -10.31 -0.53
C PHE A 55 0.28 -11.43 0.31
N LEU A 56 1.19 -11.06 1.21
CA LEU A 56 1.75 -11.95 2.21
C LEU A 56 1.19 -11.55 3.57
N ASP A 57 0.39 -12.43 4.16
CA ASP A 57 -0.21 -12.24 5.48
C ASP A 57 0.51 -13.10 6.53
N PHE A 58 1.12 -12.45 7.51
CA PHE A 58 1.84 -13.11 8.59
C PHE A 58 1.02 -13.18 9.87
N ARG A 59 -0.24 -12.72 9.88
CA ARG A 59 -1.06 -12.62 11.10
C ARG A 59 -1.60 -13.95 11.62
N SER A 60 -1.67 -14.98 10.78
CA SER A 60 -2.31 -16.26 11.10
C SER A 60 -1.48 -17.47 10.63
N LEU A 61 -0.22 -17.52 11.06
CA LEU A 61 0.76 -18.56 10.72
C LEU A 61 1.10 -19.48 11.91
N SER A 62 0.19 -19.61 12.88
CA SER A 62 0.37 -20.42 14.11
C SER A 62 0.62 -21.91 13.85
N ASN A 63 0.26 -22.40 12.67
CA ASN A 63 0.54 -23.76 12.21
C ASN A 63 2.01 -23.95 11.78
N TYR A 64 2.76 -22.86 11.62
CA TYR A 64 4.20 -22.84 11.41
C TYR A 64 4.93 -22.64 12.75
N THR A 65 6.24 -22.93 12.78
CA THR A 65 7.06 -22.70 13.97
C THR A 65 7.12 -21.21 14.28
N ALA A 66 6.47 -20.78 15.37
CA ALA A 66 6.33 -19.39 15.78
C ALA A 66 7.22 -19.01 16.99
N SER A 67 8.34 -19.70 17.17
CA SER A 67 9.29 -19.46 18.26
C SER A 67 10.47 -18.63 17.79
N GLU A 68 10.83 -17.60 18.57
CA GLU A 68 12.06 -16.84 18.35
C GLU A 68 13.28 -17.79 18.38
N PRO A 69 14.08 -17.84 17.30
CA PRO A 69 15.29 -18.64 17.27
C PRO A 69 16.38 -17.98 18.10
N ALA A 70 17.35 -18.80 18.52
CA ALA A 70 18.55 -18.32 19.21
C ALA A 70 19.23 -17.18 18.44
N GLU A 71 19.90 -16.29 19.17
CA GLU A 71 20.70 -15.22 18.56
C GLU A 71 21.90 -15.80 17.81
N ILE A 72 22.30 -15.12 16.72
CA ILE A 72 23.48 -15.47 15.95
C ILE A 72 24.72 -15.27 16.82
N THR A 73 25.43 -16.37 17.09
CA THR A 73 26.63 -16.38 17.94
C THR A 73 27.86 -15.83 17.21
N THR A 74 28.92 -15.53 17.96
CA THR A 74 30.21 -15.09 17.38
C THR A 74 30.88 -16.14 16.50
N GLN A 75 30.52 -17.42 16.62
CA GLN A 75 31.06 -18.52 15.80
C GLN A 75 30.31 -18.68 14.47
N GLN A 76 29.15 -18.04 14.33
CA GLN A 76 28.28 -18.09 13.16
C GLN A 76 28.57 -16.92 12.21
N ASP A 77 29.86 -16.73 11.89
CA ASP A 77 30.34 -15.62 11.07
C ASP A 77 30.46 -15.98 9.57
N SER A 78 29.82 -17.08 9.15
CA SER A 78 29.65 -17.43 7.74
C SER A 78 28.27 -17.06 7.20
N GLY A 79 27.24 -16.93 8.04
CA GLY A 79 25.87 -16.63 7.61
C GLY A 79 25.14 -17.84 7.00
N GLU A 80 25.60 -19.07 7.26
CA GLU A 80 25.10 -20.33 6.66
C GLU A 80 23.91 -20.93 7.41
N GLU A 81 23.36 -20.20 8.38
CA GLU A 81 22.21 -20.63 9.19
C GLU A 81 20.97 -20.72 8.31
N ALA A 82 20.25 -21.84 8.41
CA ALA A 82 19.00 -22.03 7.69
C ALA A 82 17.86 -21.18 8.26
N VAL A 83 16.84 -20.98 7.43
CA VAL A 83 15.53 -20.47 7.86
C VAL A 83 14.91 -21.37 8.94
N THR A 84 14.12 -20.79 9.83
CA THR A 84 13.64 -21.47 11.06
C THR A 84 12.17 -21.89 11.01
N SER A 85 11.44 -21.45 9.98
CA SER A 85 10.04 -21.79 9.76
C SER A 85 9.84 -22.43 8.38
N PRO A 86 9.08 -23.54 8.27
CA PRO A 86 8.78 -24.14 6.98
C PRO A 86 7.90 -23.25 6.08
N TYR A 87 7.34 -22.16 6.62
CA TYR A 87 6.62 -21.15 5.83
C TYR A 87 7.51 -20.56 4.74
N PHE A 88 8.80 -20.35 5.03
CA PHE A 88 9.74 -19.77 4.08
C PHE A 88 10.10 -20.69 2.91
N ASN A 89 9.73 -21.97 2.99
CA ASN A 89 9.87 -22.94 1.90
C ASN A 89 8.52 -23.25 1.21
N SER A 90 7.49 -22.45 1.49
CA SER A 90 6.19 -22.57 0.84
C SER A 90 6.17 -21.74 -0.44
N SER A 91 5.41 -22.17 -1.45
CA SER A 91 5.25 -21.39 -2.68
C SER A 91 4.67 -19.99 -2.42
N THR A 92 3.82 -19.83 -1.39
CA THR A 92 3.32 -18.52 -0.96
C THR A 92 4.44 -17.52 -0.65
N PHE A 93 5.57 -17.99 -0.12
CA PHE A 93 6.73 -17.15 0.17
C PHE A 93 7.76 -17.18 -0.96
N GLU A 94 8.21 -18.38 -1.38
CA GLU A 94 9.29 -18.55 -2.35
C GLU A 94 8.97 -17.99 -3.74
N ASP A 95 7.70 -17.93 -4.13
CA ASP A 95 7.30 -17.33 -5.41
C ASP A 95 7.42 -15.79 -5.39
N VAL A 96 7.58 -15.18 -4.20
CA VAL A 96 7.66 -13.72 -4.04
C VAL A 96 9.03 -13.28 -3.54
N PHE A 97 9.54 -13.91 -2.49
CA PHE A 97 10.77 -13.51 -1.79
C PHE A 97 11.72 -14.68 -1.58
N GLN A 98 13.02 -14.34 -1.60
CA GLN A 98 14.09 -15.15 -1.02
C GLN A 98 14.69 -14.43 0.18
N ILE A 99 15.12 -15.19 1.19
CA ILE A 99 15.90 -14.67 2.33
C ILE A 99 17.37 -14.90 2.03
N LEU A 100 18.18 -13.84 2.09
CA LEU A 100 19.61 -13.93 1.80
C LEU A 100 20.38 -14.54 2.98
N SER A 101 21.36 -15.39 2.65
CA SER A 101 22.27 -16.05 3.59
C SER A 101 23.66 -16.17 2.98
N GLY A 102 24.69 -16.34 3.81
CA GLY A 102 26.05 -16.65 3.36
C GLY A 102 26.80 -15.49 2.71
N VAL A 103 26.22 -14.29 2.71
CA VAL A 103 26.84 -13.11 2.13
C VAL A 103 27.57 -12.33 3.22
N ARG A 104 28.85 -12.03 3.00
CA ARG A 104 29.64 -11.15 3.85
C ARG A 104 29.91 -9.85 3.09
N ASN A 105 29.56 -8.71 3.69
CA ASN A 105 29.95 -7.40 3.21
C ASN A 105 31.16 -6.88 4.02
N PRO A 106 32.39 -7.03 3.50
CA PRO A 106 33.60 -6.62 4.20
C PRO A 106 33.84 -5.10 4.20
N ASP A 107 33.12 -4.35 3.37
CA ASP A 107 33.31 -2.89 3.21
C ASP A 107 32.66 -2.08 4.35
N SER A 108 31.90 -2.77 5.21
CA SER A 108 31.33 -2.22 6.43
C SER A 108 32.23 -2.49 7.65
N ASN A 109 32.19 -1.60 8.65
CA ASN A 109 32.90 -1.80 9.90
C ASN A 109 31.96 -1.59 11.10
N PRO A 110 31.46 -2.66 11.73
CA PRO A 110 31.86 -4.06 11.53
C PRO A 110 31.33 -4.61 10.19
N PRO A 111 31.92 -5.69 9.66
CA PRO A 111 31.39 -6.37 8.47
C PRO A 111 29.97 -6.85 8.73
N MET A 112 29.08 -6.68 7.76
CA MET A 112 27.72 -7.23 7.79
C MET A 112 27.71 -8.66 7.24
N ILE A 113 26.95 -9.54 7.89
CA ILE A 113 26.77 -10.94 7.52
C ILE A 113 25.28 -11.22 7.41
N TYR A 114 24.85 -11.67 6.24
CA TYR A 114 23.46 -12.00 5.97
C TYR A 114 23.18 -13.39 6.56
N SER A 115 22.31 -13.44 7.55
CA SER A 115 21.97 -14.66 8.28
C SER A 115 20.47 -14.92 8.17
N ALA A 116 20.07 -15.98 7.47
CA ALA A 116 18.63 -16.23 7.20
C ALA A 116 17.82 -16.52 8.47
N GLN A 117 18.46 -17.03 9.54
CA GLN A 117 17.85 -17.23 10.85
C GLN A 117 17.38 -15.91 11.53
N ASN A 118 17.82 -14.74 11.04
CA ASN A 118 17.31 -13.45 11.50
C ASN A 118 15.94 -13.08 10.90
N ALA A 119 15.37 -13.91 10.02
CA ALA A 119 13.96 -13.83 9.62
C ALA A 119 13.21 -15.05 10.15
N TYR A 120 12.16 -14.84 10.94
CA TYR A 120 11.40 -15.91 11.61
C TYR A 120 9.95 -15.52 11.87
N ILE A 121 9.08 -16.50 12.07
CA ILE A 121 7.71 -16.27 12.52
C ILE A 121 7.72 -16.25 14.05
N SER A 122 7.04 -15.27 14.64
CA SER A 122 6.86 -15.16 16.09
C SER A 122 5.38 -15.20 16.43
N ALA A 123 5.05 -15.76 17.59
CA ALA A 123 3.73 -15.63 18.18
C ALA A 123 3.44 -14.16 18.50
N ALA A 124 2.22 -13.74 18.24
CA ALA A 124 1.72 -12.43 18.61
C ALA A 124 1.22 -12.45 20.06
N GLU A 125 1.77 -11.56 20.88
CA GLU A 125 1.23 -11.27 22.22
C GLU A 125 0.34 -10.00 22.18
N SER A 126 -0.33 -9.75 21.05
CA SER A 126 -1.04 -8.49 20.80
C SER A 126 -2.57 -8.62 20.90
N ALA A 127 -3.19 -7.54 21.37
CA ALA A 127 -4.65 -7.39 21.41
C ALA A 127 -5.27 -7.04 20.03
N ASP A 128 -4.47 -6.97 18.97
CA ASP A 128 -4.90 -6.59 17.62
C ASP A 128 -5.53 -7.75 16.82
N GLY A 129 -5.65 -8.94 17.44
CA GLY A 129 -6.26 -10.12 16.83
C GLY A 129 -5.35 -10.89 15.89
N SER A 130 -4.06 -10.53 15.79
CA SER A 130 -3.05 -11.36 15.13
C SER A 130 -2.64 -12.50 16.05
N ASP A 131 -2.42 -13.70 15.50
CA ASP A 131 -1.82 -14.82 16.22
C ASP A 131 -0.30 -14.87 16.05
N THR A 132 0.21 -14.33 14.95
CA THR A 132 1.64 -14.32 14.60
C THR A 132 2.06 -13.02 13.90
N TYR A 133 3.37 -12.84 13.73
CA TYR A 133 3.97 -11.86 12.83
C TYR A 133 5.29 -12.38 12.25
N LEU A 134 5.68 -11.86 11.08
CA LEU A 134 7.05 -11.99 10.61
C LEU A 134 7.94 -11.10 11.47
N THR A 135 9.02 -11.67 12.00
CA THR A 135 10.06 -10.94 12.73
C THR A 135 11.31 -10.89 11.88
N VAL A 136 11.90 -9.70 11.79
CA VAL A 136 13.22 -9.49 11.17
C VAL A 136 14.13 -8.89 12.24
N ARG A 137 15.35 -9.41 12.35
CA ARG A 137 16.32 -9.05 13.40
C ARG A 137 17.65 -8.61 12.81
N THR A 138 18.31 -7.69 13.50
CA THR A 138 19.76 -7.46 13.35
C THR A 138 20.40 -7.43 14.72
N SER A 139 21.55 -8.11 14.87
CA SER A 139 22.25 -8.22 16.15
C SER A 139 23.72 -7.91 16.01
N ARG A 140 24.24 -7.09 16.93
CA ARG A 140 25.64 -6.68 16.96
C ARG A 140 26.49 -7.68 17.73
N ASN A 141 27.23 -8.50 17.00
CA ASN A 141 28.30 -9.31 17.55
C ASN A 141 29.58 -8.49 17.77
N LYS A 142 30.56 -9.10 18.46
CA LYS A 142 31.86 -8.47 18.72
C LYS A 142 32.55 -8.06 17.42
N ASP A 143 32.60 -8.97 16.45
CA ASP A 143 33.43 -8.84 15.24
C ASP A 143 32.62 -8.63 13.95
N PHE A 144 31.29 -8.71 14.00
CA PHE A 144 30.41 -8.54 12.84
C PHE A 144 29.01 -8.03 13.24
N GLN A 145 28.24 -7.53 12.29
CA GLN A 145 26.80 -7.33 12.40
C GLN A 145 26.07 -8.46 11.68
N SER A 146 25.20 -9.19 12.37
CA SER A 146 24.28 -10.10 11.67
C SER A 146 23.09 -9.29 11.14
N VAL A 147 22.73 -9.48 9.87
CA VAL A 147 21.65 -8.75 9.20
C VAL A 147 20.65 -9.72 8.58
N ALA A 148 19.46 -9.23 8.29
CA ALA A 148 18.47 -9.96 7.49
C ALA A 148 18.07 -9.11 6.29
N GLN A 149 17.90 -9.79 5.15
CA GLN A 149 17.36 -9.19 3.95
C GLN A 149 16.49 -10.20 3.21
N MET A 150 15.25 -9.81 2.97
CA MET A 150 14.36 -10.43 2.01
C MET A 150 14.48 -9.66 0.70
N ARG A 151 14.58 -10.38 -0.41
CA ARG A 151 14.67 -9.82 -1.76
C ARG A 151 13.63 -10.49 -2.66
N SER A 152 12.91 -9.72 -3.45
CA SER A 152 11.95 -10.28 -4.39
C SER A 152 12.64 -11.18 -5.42
N VAL A 153 11.98 -12.27 -5.82
CA VAL A 153 12.49 -13.16 -6.87
C VAL A 153 12.44 -12.48 -8.23
N GLU A 154 11.32 -11.81 -8.52
CA GLU A 154 11.14 -11.02 -9.74
C GLU A 154 11.52 -9.55 -9.51
N SER A 155 12.04 -8.92 -10.56
CA SER A 155 12.18 -7.46 -10.61
C SER A 155 10.87 -6.83 -11.06
N VAL A 156 10.52 -5.70 -10.45
CA VAL A 156 9.29 -4.94 -10.74
C VAL A 156 9.62 -3.60 -11.38
N LEU A 157 8.78 -3.10 -12.28
CA LEU A 157 8.91 -1.82 -12.98
C LEU A 157 7.65 -0.98 -12.76
N HIS A 158 7.76 -0.02 -11.84
CA HIS A 158 6.64 0.66 -11.17
C HIS A 158 5.84 -0.29 -10.27
N ALA A 159 5.55 0.19 -9.06
CA ALA A 159 4.85 -0.58 -8.05
C ALA A 159 4.17 0.35 -7.05
N SER A 160 3.08 -0.11 -6.48
CA SER A 160 2.56 0.40 -5.22
C SER A 160 2.73 -0.69 -4.18
N MET A 161 3.64 -0.47 -3.23
CA MET A 161 4.02 -1.45 -2.21
C MET A 161 3.75 -0.93 -0.80
N ARG A 162 3.21 -1.79 0.05
CA ARG A 162 2.78 -1.52 1.43
C ARG A 162 3.42 -2.52 2.37
N ILE A 163 3.80 -2.05 3.55
CA ILE A 163 4.22 -2.89 4.67
C ILE A 163 3.56 -2.38 5.95
N CYS A 164 2.82 -3.25 6.65
CA CYS A 164 2.35 -2.94 8.00
C CYS A 164 3.33 -3.50 9.01
N MET A 165 4.05 -2.62 9.70
CA MET A 165 5.12 -3.00 10.61
C MET A 165 5.22 -2.08 11.82
N LYS A 166 5.97 -2.56 12.82
CA LYS A 166 6.50 -1.77 13.93
C LYS A 166 7.89 -2.26 14.33
N VAL A 167 8.69 -1.38 14.93
CA VAL A 167 9.91 -1.79 15.62
C VAL A 167 9.55 -2.29 17.01
N LEU A 168 10.15 -3.40 17.43
CA LEU A 168 9.88 -4.01 18.72
C LEU A 168 10.80 -3.44 19.79
N GLU A 169 10.21 -3.06 20.91
CA GLU A 169 10.92 -2.70 22.13
C GLU A 169 11.54 -3.94 22.79
N ASP A 170 12.59 -3.71 23.57
CA ASP A 170 13.21 -4.69 24.45
C ASP A 170 12.46 -4.80 25.78
N SER A 171 12.98 -5.62 26.70
CA SER A 171 12.36 -5.82 28.03
C SER A 171 12.35 -4.58 28.93
N ASN A 172 12.99 -3.48 28.51
CA ASN A 172 13.04 -2.23 29.25
C ASN A 172 12.18 -1.14 28.58
N ASP A 173 11.31 -1.51 27.64
CA ASP A 173 10.51 -0.59 26.84
C ASP A 173 11.38 0.40 26.04
N THR A 174 12.51 -0.09 25.51
CA THR A 174 13.45 0.70 24.71
C THR A 174 13.84 0.01 23.42
N VAL A 175 14.42 0.78 22.48
CA VAL A 175 15.02 0.23 21.25
C VAL A 175 16.46 0.68 21.15
N ALA A 176 17.35 -0.27 20.83
CA ALA A 176 18.75 0.04 20.62
C ALA A 176 18.93 0.98 19.42
N ALA A 177 19.73 2.02 19.60
CA ALA A 177 20.14 2.89 18.50
C ALA A 177 21.15 2.18 17.58
N GLY A 178 21.21 2.61 16.32
CA GLY A 178 22.27 2.20 15.38
C GLY A 178 21.81 1.24 14.28
N ALA A 179 20.53 0.88 14.21
CA ALA A 179 19.94 0.09 13.12
C ALA A 179 19.16 0.94 12.11
N VAL A 180 19.03 0.41 10.90
CA VAL A 180 18.17 0.90 9.81
C VAL A 180 17.22 -0.22 9.40
N VAL A 181 15.92 0.07 9.43
CA VAL A 181 14.90 -0.72 8.72
C VAL A 181 14.77 -0.11 7.33
N GLY A 182 14.90 -0.90 6.28
CA GLY A 182 14.69 -0.44 4.90
C GLY A 182 13.62 -1.27 4.20
N PHE A 183 12.66 -0.59 3.57
CA PHE A 183 11.70 -1.19 2.65
C PHE A 183 11.74 -0.41 1.34
N PHE A 184 12.30 -1.01 0.29
CA PHE A 184 12.80 -0.27 -0.86
C PHE A 184 12.80 -1.10 -2.14
N THR A 185 12.94 -0.44 -3.30
CA THR A 185 13.33 -1.11 -4.55
C THR A 185 14.78 -0.78 -4.87
N TYR A 186 15.53 -1.72 -5.44
CA TYR A 186 16.93 -1.52 -5.80
C TYR A 186 17.33 -2.26 -7.08
N LYS A 187 17.99 -1.52 -7.97
CA LYS A 187 18.74 -2.06 -9.12
C LYS A 187 20.19 -1.56 -9.14
N SER A 188 20.41 -0.32 -8.73
CA SER A 188 21.70 0.35 -8.58
C SER A 188 21.53 1.64 -7.77
N ASP A 189 22.62 2.31 -7.40
CA ASP A 189 22.64 3.56 -6.62
C ASP A 189 21.96 4.77 -7.30
N THR A 190 21.41 4.59 -8.50
CA THR A 190 20.62 5.59 -9.24
C THR A 190 19.23 5.10 -9.62
N GLN A 191 18.85 3.91 -9.16
CA GLN A 191 17.62 3.20 -9.49
C GLN A 191 17.11 2.53 -8.20
N GLU A 192 16.75 3.38 -7.24
CA GLU A 192 16.32 2.97 -5.91
C GLU A 192 15.30 3.97 -5.34
N THR A 193 14.28 3.43 -4.65
CA THR A 193 13.30 4.20 -3.89
C THR A 193 13.07 3.58 -2.52
N ASP A 194 13.11 4.41 -1.47
CA ASP A 194 13.34 3.99 -0.09
C ASP A 194 12.25 4.45 0.86
N ILE A 195 11.93 3.59 1.84
CA ILE A 195 11.36 3.95 3.14
C ILE A 195 12.33 3.43 4.21
N GLU A 196 12.86 4.32 5.04
CA GLU A 196 13.89 3.99 6.02
C GLU A 196 13.58 4.51 7.43
N ILE A 197 13.53 3.61 8.42
CA ILE A 197 13.48 3.96 9.83
C ILE A 197 14.88 3.84 10.42
N LEU A 198 15.40 4.95 10.94
CA LEU A 198 16.70 4.99 11.60
C LEU A 198 16.48 5.06 13.11
N THR A 199 16.78 3.96 13.81
CA THR A 199 16.61 3.84 15.28
C THR A 199 17.45 4.82 16.10
N LYS A 200 18.45 5.47 15.48
CA LYS A 200 19.21 6.55 16.13
C LYS A 200 18.52 7.92 16.06
N ARG A 201 17.50 8.07 15.22
CA ARG A 201 16.79 9.34 14.96
C ARG A 201 15.50 9.39 15.79
N SER A 202 14.70 10.44 15.57
CA SER A 202 13.41 10.64 16.23
C SER A 202 12.52 9.40 16.13
N HIS A 203 11.83 9.08 17.23
CA HIS A 203 10.90 7.95 17.32
C HIS A 203 9.63 8.13 16.47
N HIS A 204 9.43 9.34 15.95
CA HIS A 204 8.24 9.74 15.19
C HIS A 204 8.53 9.98 13.71
N GLN A 205 9.71 9.64 13.20
CA GLN A 205 10.12 9.96 11.83
C GLN A 205 10.75 8.78 11.11
N PHE A 206 10.60 8.82 9.79
CA PHE A 206 11.28 7.94 8.85
C PHE A 206 11.75 8.80 7.67
N GLN A 207 12.77 8.33 6.97
CA GLN A 207 13.31 8.96 5.79
C GLN A 207 12.73 8.27 4.55
N VAL A 208 12.39 9.05 3.53
CA VAL A 208 12.02 8.56 2.21
C VAL A 208 12.96 9.14 1.18
N THR A 209 13.36 8.36 0.19
CA THR A 209 14.38 8.78 -0.77
C THR A 209 14.15 8.14 -2.13
N ASN A 210 14.36 8.89 -3.20
CA ASN A 210 14.75 8.36 -4.50
C ASN A 210 16.26 8.60 -4.67
N GLN A 211 17.03 7.56 -4.98
CA GLN A 211 18.47 7.69 -5.19
C GLN A 211 18.82 8.10 -6.62
N PRO A 212 19.86 8.94 -6.83
CA PRO A 212 20.72 9.47 -5.80
C PRO A 212 20.09 10.67 -5.08
N SER A 213 20.28 10.74 -3.76
CA SER A 213 19.80 11.83 -2.91
C SER A 213 20.61 13.13 -3.04
N THR A 214 21.64 13.15 -3.88
CA THR A 214 22.58 14.26 -4.09
C THR A 214 22.18 15.20 -5.22
N THR A 215 21.07 14.91 -5.91
CA THR A 215 20.49 15.80 -6.93
C THR A 215 19.86 17.04 -6.28
N GLU A 216 19.69 18.11 -7.06
CA GLU A 216 19.00 19.33 -6.62
C GLU A 216 17.84 19.65 -7.56
N PRO A 217 16.57 19.64 -7.08
CA PRO A 217 16.17 19.34 -5.71
C PRO A 217 16.31 17.85 -5.39
N ALA A 218 16.70 17.52 -4.16
CA ALA A 218 16.88 16.13 -3.75
C ALA A 218 15.56 15.36 -3.75
N GLY A 219 15.62 14.08 -4.15
CA GLY A 219 14.52 13.15 -4.07
C GLY A 219 14.23 12.63 -2.65
N THR A 220 14.62 13.36 -1.59
CA THR A 220 14.58 12.87 -0.20
C THR A 220 13.81 13.79 0.75
N SER A 221 13.18 13.20 1.77
CA SER A 221 12.50 13.94 2.84
C SER A 221 12.47 13.13 4.15
N ASN A 222 12.41 13.81 5.29
CA ASN A 222 12.04 13.19 6.55
C ASN A 222 10.53 13.40 6.75
N VAL A 223 9.80 12.31 6.88
CA VAL A 223 8.35 12.31 7.06
C VAL A 223 8.03 11.96 8.50
N SER A 224 7.05 12.65 9.08
CA SER A 224 6.62 12.40 10.46
C SER A 224 5.38 11.52 10.50
N LEU A 225 5.33 10.62 11.48
CA LEU A 225 4.13 9.87 11.84
C LEU A 225 3.05 10.82 12.37
N ALA A 226 1.80 10.34 12.39
CA ALA A 226 0.69 11.08 12.98
C ALA A 226 0.98 11.46 14.45
N THR A 227 0.40 12.56 14.91
CA THR A 227 0.62 13.05 16.28
C THR A 227 0.30 11.97 17.30
N GLY A 228 1.28 11.65 18.16
CA GLY A 228 1.15 10.63 19.20
C GLY A 228 1.53 9.21 18.78
N LYS A 229 1.88 8.97 17.50
CA LYS A 229 2.39 7.67 17.03
C LYS A 229 3.91 7.63 16.96
N ASN A 230 4.51 6.52 17.35
CA ASN A 230 5.91 6.16 17.17
C ASN A 230 6.07 5.07 16.12
N TRP A 231 7.29 4.86 15.62
CA TRP A 231 7.58 3.67 14.80
C TRP A 231 7.56 2.36 15.62
N THR A 232 7.34 2.44 16.94
CA THR A 232 7.01 1.29 17.81
C THR A 232 5.52 0.97 17.82
N ASP A 233 4.67 1.83 17.25
CA ASP A 233 3.26 1.56 17.00
C ASP A 233 3.08 0.93 15.61
N TRP A 234 2.00 0.16 15.43
CA TRP A 234 1.63 -0.33 14.10
C TRP A 234 1.30 0.85 13.17
N ALA A 235 1.95 0.85 12.01
CA ALA A 235 1.66 1.75 10.91
C ALA A 235 1.82 1.01 9.57
N GLU A 236 0.97 1.37 8.60
CA GLU A 236 1.16 0.97 7.21
C GLU A 236 2.00 2.02 6.50
N TYR A 237 3.16 1.61 6.00
CA TYR A 237 4.03 2.44 5.15
C TYR A 237 3.80 2.04 3.71
N ARG A 238 3.50 3.02 2.85
CA ARG A 238 3.21 2.80 1.44
C ARG A 238 4.06 3.69 0.56
N VAL A 239 4.56 3.14 -0.54
CA VAL A 239 5.14 3.92 -1.64
C VAL A 239 4.50 3.53 -2.95
N ASP A 240 4.05 4.55 -3.68
CA ASP A 240 3.62 4.47 -5.06
C ASP A 240 4.74 4.98 -5.95
N TRP A 241 5.52 4.05 -6.49
CA TRP A 241 6.48 4.31 -7.54
C TRP A 241 5.78 4.17 -8.89
N LEU A 242 5.46 5.33 -9.49
CA LEU A 242 4.78 5.46 -10.77
C LEU A 242 5.74 5.99 -11.83
N GLN A 243 5.31 5.97 -13.09
CA GLN A 243 6.09 6.55 -14.17
C GLN A 243 6.27 8.06 -13.97
N GLY A 244 7.50 8.48 -13.66
CA GLY A 244 7.87 9.89 -13.51
C GLY A 244 7.52 10.51 -12.16
N GLN A 245 6.96 9.74 -11.21
CA GLN A 245 6.65 10.24 -9.87
C GLN A 245 6.75 9.12 -8.82
N THR A 246 7.26 9.47 -7.64
CA THR A 246 7.14 8.64 -6.44
C THR A 246 6.34 9.37 -5.37
N ILE A 247 5.44 8.66 -4.70
CA ILE A 247 4.58 9.19 -3.64
C ILE A 247 4.65 8.26 -2.43
N TRP A 248 4.82 8.80 -1.23
CA TRP A 248 4.87 8.04 0.01
C TRP A 248 3.72 8.41 0.93
N TYR A 249 3.13 7.39 1.55
CA TYR A 249 2.02 7.51 2.50
C TYR A 249 2.31 6.74 3.78
N ILE A 250 1.66 7.18 4.86
CA ILE A 250 1.60 6.46 6.14
C ILE A 250 0.17 6.44 6.60
N ASP A 251 -0.36 5.25 6.89
CA ASP A 251 -1.76 5.07 7.26
C ASP A 251 -2.70 5.83 6.28
N ASP A 252 -2.42 5.68 4.98
CA ASP A 252 -3.09 6.35 3.86
C ASP A 252 -2.98 7.90 3.83
N VAL A 253 -2.20 8.52 4.72
CA VAL A 253 -1.93 9.96 4.72
C VAL A 253 -0.69 10.26 3.89
N LEU A 254 -0.83 11.18 2.92
CA LEU A 254 0.29 11.66 2.09
C LEU A 254 1.40 12.24 2.97
N GLY A 255 2.59 11.65 2.87
CA GLY A 255 3.80 12.10 3.56
C GLY A 255 4.70 12.96 2.69
N TYR A 256 5.04 12.47 1.49
CA TYR A 256 5.92 13.15 0.55
C TYR A 256 5.62 12.72 -0.90
N GLN A 257 5.92 13.59 -1.86
CA GLN A 257 5.86 13.26 -3.28
C GLN A 257 7.00 13.96 -4.03
N THR A 258 7.55 13.31 -5.04
CA THR A 258 8.61 13.89 -5.86
C THR A 258 8.60 13.36 -7.29
N THR A 259 9.08 14.18 -8.21
CA THR A 259 9.43 13.80 -9.59
C THR A 259 10.94 13.74 -9.80
N ASN A 260 11.74 13.94 -8.75
CA ASN A 260 13.20 13.94 -8.81
C ASN A 260 13.76 12.54 -8.56
N SER A 261 14.82 12.19 -9.29
CA SER A 261 15.54 10.91 -9.19
C SER A 261 14.62 9.67 -9.30
N VAL A 262 13.44 9.77 -9.89
CA VAL A 262 12.48 8.66 -9.96
C VAL A 262 13.10 7.50 -10.76
N PRO A 263 13.19 6.29 -10.18
CA PRO A 263 13.72 5.14 -10.90
C PRO A 263 12.90 4.81 -12.16
N THR A 264 13.59 4.34 -13.19
CA THR A 264 13.03 4.01 -14.51
C THR A 264 13.33 2.58 -14.95
N GLU A 265 14.13 1.85 -14.17
CA GLU A 265 14.54 0.47 -14.45
C GLU A 265 13.90 -0.52 -13.49
N ALA A 266 13.62 -1.73 -14.00
CA ALA A 266 13.08 -2.80 -13.20
C ALA A 266 14.02 -3.15 -12.04
N SER A 267 13.48 -3.17 -10.84
CA SER A 267 14.24 -3.23 -9.58
C SER A 267 13.69 -4.35 -8.70
N ALA A 268 14.57 -4.98 -7.92
CA ALA A 268 14.11 -5.94 -6.92
C ALA A 268 13.54 -5.17 -5.72
N LEU A 269 12.45 -5.65 -5.15
CA LEU A 269 11.90 -5.15 -3.89
C LEU A 269 12.63 -5.83 -2.73
N MET A 270 12.98 -5.06 -1.71
CA MET A 270 13.75 -5.55 -0.57
C MET A 270 13.15 -5.06 0.76
N LEU A 271 13.16 -5.95 1.74
CA LEU A 271 13.01 -5.62 3.16
C LEU A 271 14.33 -5.98 3.83
N ASN A 272 15.01 -5.02 4.45
CA ASN A 272 16.24 -5.27 5.19
C ASN A 272 16.18 -4.68 6.61
N LEU A 273 16.97 -5.27 7.49
CA LEU A 273 17.27 -4.72 8.80
C LEU A 273 18.76 -4.88 9.06
N TRP A 274 19.46 -3.76 9.17
CA TRP A 274 20.92 -3.75 9.15
C TRP A 274 21.52 -2.66 10.03
N SER A 275 22.81 -2.80 10.30
CA SER A 275 23.66 -1.79 10.92
C SER A 275 25.08 -1.96 10.39
N ASN A 276 25.79 -0.87 10.16
CA ASN A 276 27.18 -0.93 9.70
C ASN A 276 28.11 -0.01 10.49
N GLY A 277 27.66 0.58 11.59
CA GLY A 277 28.43 1.55 12.37
C GLY A 277 28.68 2.90 11.67
N GLY A 278 28.22 3.06 10.43
CA GLY A 278 28.48 4.22 9.59
C GLY A 278 27.69 5.46 10.01
N SER A 279 27.98 6.59 9.36
CA SER A 279 27.31 7.86 9.65
C SER A 279 25.81 7.83 9.39
N PHE A 280 25.31 6.91 8.56
CA PHE A 280 23.88 6.75 8.29
C PHE A 280 23.19 5.91 9.37
N SER A 281 23.56 4.65 9.56
CA SER A 281 22.97 3.76 10.57
C SER A 281 23.25 4.23 12.01
N GLY A 282 24.44 4.77 12.26
CA GLY A 282 24.96 5.02 13.60
C GLY A 282 25.62 3.78 14.21
N ASN A 283 26.16 3.93 15.41
CA ASN A 283 26.81 2.83 16.11
C ASN A 283 25.81 2.03 16.95
N MET A 284 25.65 0.74 16.64
CA MET A 284 24.99 -0.22 17.53
C MET A 284 26.01 -0.80 18.52
N SER A 285 25.69 -0.79 19.81
CA SER A 285 26.57 -1.36 20.86
C SER A 285 26.66 -2.88 20.75
N VAL A 286 27.82 -3.45 21.09
CA VAL A 286 28.03 -4.90 21.12
C VAL A 286 27.06 -5.57 22.11
N GLY A 287 26.40 -6.64 21.66
CA GLY A 287 25.36 -7.35 22.39
C GLY A 287 23.96 -6.73 22.24
N ALA A 288 23.82 -5.59 21.56
CA ALA A 288 22.52 -5.01 21.26
C ALA A 288 21.91 -5.65 19.99
N GLN A 289 20.58 -5.57 19.90
CA GLN A 289 19.82 -5.98 18.74
C GLN A 289 18.63 -5.05 18.51
N VAL A 290 18.14 -5.07 17.28
CA VAL A 290 16.86 -4.45 16.90
C VAL A 290 16.04 -5.50 16.18
N ARG A 291 14.73 -5.51 16.46
CA ARG A 291 13.76 -6.39 15.82
C ARG A 291 12.62 -5.55 15.27
N ILE A 292 12.03 -5.96 14.16
CA ILE A 292 10.75 -5.45 13.67
C ILE A 292 9.73 -6.59 13.64
N ALA A 293 8.47 -6.25 13.82
CA ALA A 293 7.33 -7.13 13.53
C ALA A 293 6.61 -6.61 12.29
N VAL A 294 6.23 -7.53 11.40
CA VAL A 294 5.51 -7.25 10.16
C VAL A 294 4.23 -8.08 10.14
N GLN A 295 3.07 -7.42 10.04
CA GLN A 295 1.78 -8.09 9.90
C GLN A 295 1.55 -8.57 8.48
N TYR A 296 1.81 -7.72 7.49
CA TYR A 296 1.65 -8.07 6.08
C TYR A 296 2.52 -7.21 5.16
N ILE A 297 2.75 -7.74 3.97
CA ILE A 297 3.28 -7.01 2.82
C ILE A 297 2.27 -7.14 1.68
N GLU A 298 1.87 -6.01 1.09
CA GLU A 298 0.94 -5.97 -0.04
C GLU A 298 1.56 -5.20 -1.19
N MET A 299 1.54 -5.76 -2.39
CA MET A 299 2.10 -5.10 -3.57
C MET A 299 1.21 -5.30 -4.79
N VAL A 300 1.02 -4.21 -5.52
CA VAL A 300 0.60 -4.22 -6.91
C VAL A 300 1.74 -3.65 -7.74
N TYR A 301 2.02 -4.27 -8.87
CA TYR A 301 3.22 -3.92 -9.63
C TYR A 301 3.07 -4.27 -11.10
N ASN A 302 3.94 -3.66 -11.91
CA ASN A 302 4.17 -4.12 -13.25
C ASN A 302 5.57 -4.76 -13.40
N THR A 303 5.77 -5.52 -14.46
CA THR A 303 7.07 -6.05 -14.91
C THR A 303 7.45 -5.40 -16.25
N THR A 304 8.65 -5.72 -16.77
CA THR A 304 9.05 -5.26 -18.11
C THR A 304 8.23 -5.90 -19.24
N ASP A 305 7.62 -7.05 -18.97
CA ASP A 305 6.90 -7.85 -19.96
C ASP A 305 5.40 -7.55 -19.97
N ASP A 306 4.93 -6.77 -19.00
CA ASP A 306 3.53 -6.38 -18.87
C ASP A 306 3.14 -5.46 -20.04
N ALA A 307 2.07 -5.85 -20.73
CA ALA A 307 1.56 -5.15 -21.88
C ALA A 307 0.22 -4.54 -21.50
N THR A 308 0.12 -3.20 -21.50
CA THR A 308 -1.12 -2.47 -21.19
C THR A 308 -2.29 -3.08 -21.95
N SER A 309 -3.03 -3.97 -21.28
CA SER A 309 -3.90 -4.90 -21.96
C SER A 309 -5.20 -4.20 -22.32
N GLY A 310 -5.38 -3.91 -23.62
CA GLY A 310 -6.57 -3.24 -24.19
C GLY A 310 -7.82 -4.12 -24.28
N GLY A 311 -7.89 -5.21 -23.51
CA GLY A 311 -9.02 -6.15 -23.47
C GLY A 311 -10.07 -5.78 -22.41
N THR A 312 -11.12 -6.60 -22.30
CA THR A 312 -12.14 -6.51 -21.25
C THR A 312 -11.55 -6.97 -19.91
N ALA A 313 -10.67 -6.16 -19.32
CA ALA A 313 -10.00 -6.47 -18.08
C ALA A 313 -10.88 -6.10 -16.87
N THR A 314 -11.08 -7.05 -15.95
CA THR A 314 -11.75 -6.80 -14.67
C THR A 314 -10.83 -5.96 -13.79
N ARG A 315 -11.29 -4.77 -13.43
CA ARG A 315 -10.56 -3.87 -12.53
C ARG A 315 -10.97 -4.12 -11.10
N CYS A 316 -9.99 -4.17 -10.22
CA CYS A 316 -10.20 -4.34 -8.78
C CYS A 316 -9.47 -3.25 -7.99
N ASN A 317 -10.13 -2.73 -6.97
CA ASN A 317 -9.49 -1.88 -5.98
C ASN A 317 -8.71 -2.76 -4.99
N VAL A 318 -7.53 -2.28 -4.60
CA VAL A 318 -6.73 -2.87 -3.52
C VAL A 318 -6.81 -2.04 -2.25
N ASP A 319 -6.96 -0.72 -2.38
CA ASP A 319 -7.13 0.16 -1.23
C ASP A 319 -8.61 0.32 -0.85
N GLY A 320 -8.87 0.47 0.45
CA GLY A 320 -10.22 0.67 0.98
C GLY A 320 -11.16 -0.53 0.84
N VAL A 321 -10.61 -1.72 0.57
CA VAL A 321 -11.36 -2.98 0.51
C VAL A 321 -11.84 -3.42 1.90
N GLU A 322 -12.92 -4.21 1.95
CA GLU A 322 -13.49 -4.72 3.20
C GLU A 322 -12.53 -5.63 3.97
N THR A 323 -11.82 -6.50 3.25
CA THR A 323 -10.84 -7.42 3.82
C THR A 323 -9.47 -7.12 3.22
N LYS A 324 -8.52 -6.70 4.05
CA LYS A 324 -7.12 -6.47 3.62
C LYS A 324 -6.55 -7.75 3.02
N GLY A 325 -5.99 -7.68 1.82
CA GLY A 325 -5.52 -8.85 1.08
C GLY A 325 -6.51 -9.41 0.06
N GLU A 326 -7.75 -8.90 0.01
CA GLU A 326 -8.78 -9.35 -0.93
C GLU A 326 -9.21 -8.20 -1.86
N PRO A 327 -8.61 -8.07 -3.06
CA PRO A 327 -9.00 -7.07 -4.03
C PRO A 327 -10.48 -7.16 -4.41
N GLN A 328 -11.15 -6.01 -4.54
CA GLN A 328 -12.59 -5.93 -4.81
C GLN A 328 -12.88 -5.37 -6.20
N VAL A 329 -13.73 -6.07 -6.96
CA VAL A 329 -14.15 -5.64 -8.30
C VAL A 329 -14.78 -4.26 -8.26
N VAL A 330 -14.30 -3.38 -9.13
CA VAL A 330 -14.90 -2.06 -9.36
C VAL A 330 -16.20 -2.27 -10.14
N GLN A 331 -17.34 -2.21 -9.47
CA GLN A 331 -18.64 -2.22 -10.15
C GLN A 331 -18.75 -0.94 -11.00
N THR A 332 -18.70 -1.09 -12.32
CA THR A 332 -19.18 -0.03 -13.20
C THR A 332 -20.68 0.07 -12.96
N SER A 333 -21.13 1.20 -12.43
CA SER A 333 -22.56 1.50 -12.34
C SER A 333 -23.16 1.22 -13.72
N ALA A 334 -24.05 0.23 -13.82
CA ALA A 334 -24.80 0.00 -15.05
C ALA A 334 -25.42 1.34 -15.46
N ALA A 335 -25.26 1.71 -16.73
CA ALA A 335 -25.81 2.95 -17.26
C ALA A 335 -27.24 3.12 -16.75
N VAL A 336 -27.52 4.24 -16.08
CA VAL A 336 -28.88 4.58 -15.65
C VAL A 336 -29.73 4.61 -16.92
N VAL A 337 -30.53 3.58 -17.14
CA VAL A 337 -31.54 3.57 -18.20
C VAL A 337 -32.63 4.52 -17.72
N THR A 338 -32.49 5.79 -18.05
CA THR A 338 -33.55 6.77 -17.86
C THR A 338 -34.73 6.36 -18.74
N THR A 339 -35.70 5.67 -18.16
CA THR A 339 -36.97 5.39 -18.83
C THR A 339 -37.84 6.63 -18.71
N CYS A 340 -37.94 7.41 -19.79
CA CYS A 340 -38.89 8.51 -19.87
C CYS A 340 -40.31 7.94 -19.97
N ILE A 341 -41.07 7.98 -18.88
CA ILE A 341 -42.51 7.72 -18.92
C ILE A 341 -43.19 9.03 -19.36
N ALA A 342 -43.78 9.05 -20.55
CA ALA A 342 -44.63 10.14 -20.99
C ALA A 342 -45.94 10.11 -20.17
N SER A 343 -46.13 11.08 -19.28
CA SER A 343 -47.41 11.28 -18.58
C SER A 343 -48.26 12.28 -19.36
N SER A 344 -49.40 11.83 -19.87
CA SER A 344 -50.41 12.68 -20.51
C SER A 344 -51.30 13.31 -19.44
N THR A 345 -51.05 14.57 -19.10
CA THR A 345 -51.96 15.35 -18.26
C THR A 345 -53.12 15.89 -19.10
N PHE A 346 -54.33 15.41 -18.84
CA PHE A 346 -55.56 16.02 -19.36
C PHE A 346 -55.87 17.30 -18.58
N PHE A 347 -55.82 18.45 -19.23
CA PHE A 347 -56.34 19.71 -18.69
C PHE A 347 -57.88 19.67 -18.72
N PHE A 348 -58.52 19.60 -17.55
CA PHE A 348 -59.93 19.97 -17.41
C PHE A 348 -60.03 21.50 -17.36
N GLY A 349 -60.45 22.12 -18.45
CA GLY A 349 -60.81 23.53 -18.48
C GLY A 349 -62.07 23.79 -17.66
N LEU A 350 -61.94 24.52 -16.56
CA LEU A 350 -63.07 24.98 -15.76
C LEU A 350 -63.64 26.25 -16.40
N VAL A 351 -64.82 26.14 -17.02
CA VAL A 351 -65.57 27.29 -17.55
C VAL A 351 -66.32 27.95 -16.40
N VAL A 352 -65.91 29.17 -16.02
CA VAL A 352 -66.64 30.01 -15.06
C VAL A 352 -67.63 30.89 -15.83
N PRO A 353 -68.95 30.82 -15.58
CA PRO A 353 -69.88 31.76 -16.18
C PRO A 353 -69.87 33.08 -15.39
N LEU A 354 -69.66 34.21 -16.08
CA LEU A 354 -69.92 35.54 -15.53
C LEU A 354 -71.44 35.76 -15.41
N LEU A 355 -71.94 35.96 -14.19
CA LEU A 355 -73.27 36.53 -13.96
C LEU A 355 -73.16 38.06 -13.97
N TYR A 356 -73.83 38.71 -14.93
CA TYR A 356 -74.12 40.13 -14.89
C TYR A 356 -75.31 40.39 -13.95
N VAL A 357 -75.11 41.25 -12.95
CA VAL A 357 -76.20 41.83 -12.17
C VAL A 357 -76.44 43.25 -12.68
N LEU A 358 -77.59 43.44 -13.35
CA LEU A 358 -78.19 44.75 -13.60
C LEU A 358 -78.81 45.25 -12.30
N ILE A 359 -78.43 46.45 -11.87
CA ILE A 359 -79.18 47.22 -10.86
C ILE A 359 -79.69 48.46 -11.57
N ASP A 360 -81.01 48.56 -11.68
CA ASP A 360 -81.75 49.77 -12.01
C ASP A 360 -82.04 50.57 -10.74
N LEU A 361 -81.98 51.91 -10.89
CA LEU A 361 -82.32 53.03 -9.98
C LEU A 361 -81.30 53.43 -8.91
#